data_AF-A0A7J4M1Y5-F1
#
_entry.id   AF-A0A7J4M1Y5-F1
#
_cell.length_a   1.000
_cell.length_b   1.000
_cell.length_c   1.000
_cell.angle_alpha   90.00
_cell.angle_beta   90.00
_cell.angle_gamma   90.00
#
_symmetry.space_group_name_H-M   'P 1'
#
loop_
_entity.id
_entity.type
_entity.pdbx_description
1 polymer ?
#
loop_
_entity_poly.entity_id
_entity_poly.type
_entity_poly.pdbx_seq_one_letter_code
_entity_poly.pdbx_strand_id
1 'polypeptide(L)'
;MEIKERVSIACIVEKRERDLFTALMKADEMAGNISPETQENVQKEIISQYEDNAYLKSAREGHLSIREAYESLDEKLRGIKRILPAKKDKHHNAAVEILGELIPTEHLKTRGLLAWDNYAMGTAVTIGVMYGFSYLMEFTDAGQNLTSNNVPFFLGLLLSPWTGYLVGQEHRAVHGINVKYGMSARACADYLDTKLVELGFAKKPEQKVKIEDRY
;
A
#
# COMPACT_ATOMS: atom_id res chain seq x y z
N MET A 1 4.97 30.89 -20.63
CA MET A 1 4.01 29.94 -20.06
C MET A 1 2.61 30.35 -20.48
N GLU A 2 2.05 29.63 -21.44
CA GLU A 2 0.74 29.93 -22.02
C GLU A 2 -0.38 29.66 -21.00
N ILE A 3 -1.52 30.33 -21.14
CA ILE A 3 -2.67 30.21 -20.21
C ILE A 3 -3.15 28.76 -20.09
N LYS A 4 -3.07 27.96 -21.17
CA LYS A 4 -3.42 26.53 -21.16
C LYS A 4 -2.51 25.69 -20.26
N GLU A 5 -1.21 25.99 -20.22
CA GLU A 5 -0.26 25.32 -19.34
C GLU A 5 -0.61 25.63 -17.88
N ARG A 6 -0.85 26.90 -17.54
CA ARG A 6 -1.23 27.33 -16.18
C ARG A 6 -2.49 26.63 -15.65
N VAL A 7 -3.53 26.50 -16.47
CA VAL A 7 -4.78 25.83 -16.09
C VAL A 7 -4.59 24.32 -15.91
N SER A 8 -3.77 23.69 -16.75
CA SER A 8 -3.47 22.25 -16.65
C SER A 8 -2.68 21.94 -15.38
N ILE A 9 -1.71 22.79 -15.03
CA ILE A 9 -0.92 22.68 -13.79
C ILE A 9 -1.81 22.82 -12.56
N ALA A 10 -2.64 23.87 -12.52
CA ALA A 10 -3.56 24.10 -11.40
C ALA A 10 -4.49 22.90 -11.18
N CYS A 11 -4.99 22.28 -12.25
CA CYS A 11 -5.88 21.12 -12.16
C CYS A 11 -5.18 19.84 -11.64
N ILE A 12 -3.88 19.67 -11.88
CA ILE A 12 -3.08 18.57 -11.32
C ILE A 12 -2.81 18.80 -9.83
N VAL A 13 -2.44 20.04 -9.48
CA VAL A 13 -2.09 20.48 -8.11
C VAL A 13 -3.33 20.52 -7.21
N GLU A 14 -4.49 20.95 -7.72
CA GLU A 14 -5.75 21.04 -6.96
C GLU A 14 -6.36 19.66 -6.68
N LYS A 15 -6.11 18.66 -7.55
CA LYS A 15 -6.62 17.31 -7.34
C LYS A 15 -5.61 16.53 -6.52
N ARG A 16 -5.74 16.61 -5.19
CA ARG A 16 -4.97 15.78 -4.24
C ARG A 16 -5.15 14.30 -4.58
N GLU A 17 -4.19 13.74 -5.29
CA GLU A 17 -4.03 12.29 -5.37
C GLU A 17 -3.64 11.78 -3.98
N ARG A 18 -3.99 10.53 -3.65
CA ARG A 18 -3.78 10.01 -2.28
C ARG A 18 -2.30 9.83 -1.92
N ASP A 19 -1.46 9.61 -2.93
CA ASP A 19 -0.04 9.35 -2.75
C ASP A 19 0.83 10.09 -3.79
N LEU A 20 2.06 10.41 -3.40
CA LEU A 20 3.03 11.13 -4.22
C LEU A 20 3.33 10.40 -5.54
N PHE A 21 3.47 9.07 -5.52
CA PHE A 21 3.71 8.26 -6.71
C PHE A 21 2.65 8.50 -7.79
N THR A 22 1.37 8.44 -7.43
CA THR A 22 0.24 8.63 -8.35
C THR A 22 0.23 10.04 -8.93
N ALA A 23 0.56 11.06 -8.11
CA ALA A 23 0.65 12.43 -8.56
C ALA A 23 1.77 12.63 -9.60
N LEU A 24 2.95 12.05 -9.36
CA LEU A 24 4.09 12.14 -10.28
C LEU A 24 3.86 11.36 -11.57
N MET A 25 3.30 10.15 -11.51
CA MET A 25 2.95 9.37 -12.69
C MET A 25 1.96 10.11 -13.60
N LYS A 26 0.97 10.79 -13.00
CA LYS A 26 0.01 11.62 -13.74
C LYS A 26 0.69 12.83 -14.40
N ALA A 27 1.66 13.44 -13.73
CA ALA A 27 2.47 14.51 -14.33
C ALA A 27 3.32 13.99 -15.51
N ASP A 28 3.88 12.78 -15.41
CA ASP A 28 4.60 12.12 -16.50
C ASP A 28 3.70 11.77 -17.70
N GLU A 29 2.47 11.30 -17.47
CA GLU A 29 1.48 11.04 -18.55
C GLU A 29 1.18 12.31 -19.36
N MET A 30 1.33 13.48 -18.74
CA MET A 30 1.07 14.78 -19.38
C MET A 30 2.28 15.32 -20.15
N ALA A 31 3.45 14.67 -20.08
CA ALA A 31 4.69 15.08 -20.76
C ALA A 31 4.51 15.30 -22.28
N GLY A 32 3.59 14.58 -22.92
CA GLY A 32 3.31 14.76 -24.35
C GLY A 32 2.58 16.05 -24.71
N ASN A 33 2.07 16.80 -23.72
CA ASN A 33 1.20 17.97 -23.91
C ASN A 33 1.81 19.29 -23.41
N ILE A 34 2.96 19.25 -22.72
CA ILE A 34 3.61 20.41 -22.11
C ILE A 34 5.11 20.40 -22.38
N SER A 35 5.78 21.56 -22.27
CA SER A 35 7.23 21.60 -22.43
C SER A 35 7.95 20.85 -21.29
N PRO A 36 9.15 20.28 -21.55
CA PRO A 36 9.93 19.57 -20.53
C PRO A 36 10.23 20.40 -19.28
N GLU A 37 10.55 21.69 -19.46
CA GLU A 37 10.80 22.62 -18.35
C GLU A 37 9.55 22.86 -17.50
N THR A 38 8.38 22.94 -18.14
CA THR A 38 7.10 23.06 -17.42
C THR A 38 6.79 21.80 -16.64
N GLN A 39 7.03 20.62 -17.22
CA GLN A 39 6.85 19.35 -16.56
C GLN A 39 7.74 19.22 -15.31
N GLU A 40 9.02 19.58 -15.42
CA GLU A 40 9.95 19.55 -14.29
C GLU A 40 9.48 20.45 -13.14
N ASN A 41 9.03 21.67 -13.45
CA ASN A 41 8.50 22.61 -12.46
C ASN A 41 7.24 22.08 -11.76
N VAL A 42 6.35 21.41 -12.50
CA VAL A 42 5.15 20.77 -11.94
C VAL A 42 5.53 19.64 -11.00
N GLN A 43 6.49 18.80 -11.38
CA GLN A 43 6.93 17.69 -10.55
C GLN A 43 7.59 18.17 -9.26
N LYS A 44 8.38 19.24 -9.32
CA LYS A 44 8.95 19.89 -8.13
C LYS A 44 7.86 20.47 -7.23
N GLU A 45 6.85 21.13 -7.80
CA GLU A 45 5.71 21.65 -7.05
C GLU A 45 4.94 20.52 -6.35
N ILE A 46 4.69 19.40 -7.05
CA ILE A 46 4.05 18.22 -6.46
C ILE A 46 4.87 17.68 -5.28
N ILE A 47 6.18 17.53 -5.44
CA ILE A 47 7.07 17.07 -4.35
C ILE A 47 7.02 18.00 -3.15
N SER A 48 6.97 19.32 -3.37
CA SER A 48 6.93 20.32 -2.29
C SER A 48 5.75 20.13 -1.34
N GLN A 49 4.61 19.61 -1.85
CA GLN A 49 3.42 19.35 -1.04
C GLN A 49 3.57 18.19 -0.05
N TYR A 50 4.57 17.33 -0.26
CA TYR A 50 4.86 16.16 0.57
C TYR A 50 6.16 16.34 1.37
N GLU A 51 6.78 17.53 1.38
CA GLU A 51 8.06 17.77 2.06
C GLU A 51 8.05 17.51 3.57
N ASP A 52 6.89 17.63 4.20
CA ASP A 52 6.72 17.33 5.62
C ASP A 52 6.78 15.83 5.93
N ASN A 53 6.73 14.97 4.90
CA ASN A 53 6.83 13.53 5.07
C ASN A 53 8.23 13.12 5.54
N ALA A 54 8.29 12.38 6.65
CA ALA A 54 9.55 12.00 7.30
C ALA A 54 10.50 11.20 6.38
N TYR A 55 9.96 10.33 5.52
CA TYR A 55 10.78 9.54 4.60
C TYR A 55 11.30 10.38 3.44
N LEU A 56 10.51 11.33 2.95
CA LEU A 56 10.91 12.25 1.91
C LEU A 56 12.03 13.19 2.40
N LYS A 57 11.89 13.71 3.63
CA LYS A 57 12.93 14.50 4.30
C LYS A 57 14.22 13.70 4.50
N SER A 58 14.10 12.45 4.96
CA SER A 58 15.24 11.54 5.11
C SER A 58 15.96 11.27 3.78
N ALA A 59 15.21 11.12 2.68
CA ALA A 59 15.77 10.93 1.34
C ALA A 59 16.50 12.20 0.85
N ARG A 60 15.95 13.39 1.11
CA ARG A 60 16.58 14.69 0.82
C ARG A 60 17.91 14.87 1.55
N GLU A 61 17.93 14.52 2.84
CA GLU A 61 19.12 14.62 3.69
C GLU A 61 20.18 13.55 3.35
N GLY A 62 19.79 12.52 2.59
CA GLY A 62 20.67 11.44 2.14
C GLY A 62 20.83 10.31 3.17
N HIS A 63 19.99 10.28 4.20
CA HIS A 63 20.03 9.27 5.26
C HIS A 63 19.46 7.92 4.81
N LEU A 64 18.22 7.92 4.33
CA LEU A 64 17.48 6.72 3.93
C LEU A 64 16.64 7.01 2.70
N SER A 65 16.75 6.18 1.66
CA SER A 65 15.94 6.27 0.45
C SER A 65 14.52 5.72 0.70
N ILE A 66 13.57 6.02 -0.20
CA ILE A 66 12.20 5.52 -0.10
C ILE A 66 12.19 4.00 -0.29
N ARG A 67 13.03 3.46 -1.18
CA ARG A 67 13.20 2.01 -1.34
C ARG A 67 13.74 1.36 -0.08
N GLU A 68 14.78 1.92 0.53
CA GLU A 68 15.37 1.38 1.76
C GLU A 68 14.36 1.42 2.92
N ALA A 69 13.57 2.50 3.04
CA ALA A 69 12.48 2.60 3.99
C ALA A 69 11.43 1.51 3.78
N TYR A 70 11.00 1.29 2.54
CA TYR A 70 10.08 0.21 2.17
C TYR A 70 10.65 -1.16 2.54
N GLU A 71 11.89 -1.46 2.14
CA GLU A 71 12.53 -2.74 2.40
C GLU A 71 12.67 -3.00 3.91
N SER A 72 12.98 -1.97 4.71
CA SER A 72 13.07 -2.08 6.17
C SER A 72 11.73 -2.43 6.83
N LEU A 73 10.61 -1.94 6.30
CA LEU A 73 9.28 -2.23 6.81
C LEU A 73 8.77 -3.59 6.31
N ASP A 74 9.07 -3.97 5.07
CA ASP A 74 8.74 -5.29 4.51
C ASP A 74 9.52 -6.41 5.24
N GLU A 75 10.79 -6.19 5.55
CA GLU A 75 11.64 -7.18 6.20
C GLU A 75 11.13 -7.56 7.60
N LYS A 76 10.54 -6.61 8.34
CA LYS A 76 9.89 -6.87 9.64
C LYS A 76 8.73 -7.87 9.54
N LEU A 77 8.16 -8.04 8.35
CA LEU A 77 7.00 -8.91 8.08
C LEU A 77 7.37 -10.22 7.38
N ARG A 78 8.65 -10.45 7.03
CA ARG A 78 9.06 -11.64 6.29
C ARG A 78 8.81 -12.95 7.05
N GLY A 79 8.68 -14.02 6.27
CA GLY A 79 8.52 -15.38 6.75
C GLY A 79 7.11 -15.69 7.27
N ILE A 80 7.04 -16.52 8.31
CA ILE A 80 5.78 -17.03 8.88
C ILE A 80 4.86 -15.89 9.35
N LYS A 81 5.40 -14.71 9.71
CA LYS A 81 4.63 -13.52 10.13
C LYS A 81 3.77 -12.89 9.03
N ARG A 82 4.04 -13.19 7.76
CA ARG A 82 3.19 -12.76 6.64
C ARG A 82 1.92 -13.60 6.55
N ILE A 83 2.01 -14.87 6.94
CA ILE A 83 0.92 -15.84 6.85
C ILE A 83 0.22 -16.01 8.20
N LEU A 84 0.90 -15.87 9.33
CA LEU A 84 0.29 -15.95 10.67
C LEU A 84 -0.10 -14.56 11.20
N PRO A 85 -1.21 -14.48 11.97
CA PRO A 85 -1.68 -13.23 12.51
C PRO A 85 -0.62 -12.59 13.41
N ALA A 86 -0.02 -11.50 12.94
CA ALA A 86 0.88 -10.69 13.73
C ALA A 86 0.06 -9.88 14.75
N LYS A 87 0.58 -9.75 15.97
CA LYS A 87 0.04 -8.79 16.94
C LYS A 87 0.07 -7.40 16.30
N LYS A 88 -1.05 -6.66 16.37
CA LYS A 88 -1.13 -5.28 15.89
C LYS A 88 -0.04 -4.46 16.58
N ASP A 89 0.89 -3.93 15.79
CA ASP A 89 1.94 -3.04 16.25
C ASP A 89 1.59 -1.60 15.85
N LYS A 90 1.36 -0.76 16.85
CA LYS A 90 0.97 0.65 16.64
C LYS A 90 2.11 1.46 16.01
N HIS A 91 3.36 1.22 16.42
CA HIS A 91 4.51 1.97 15.92
C HIS A 91 4.83 1.58 14.48
N HIS A 92 4.78 0.28 14.17
CA HIS A 92 4.96 -0.20 12.80
C HIS A 92 3.85 0.35 11.88
N ASN A 93 2.59 0.26 12.29
CA ASN A 93 1.49 0.74 11.44
C ASN A 93 1.50 2.25 11.25
N ALA A 94 1.92 3.03 12.25
CA ALA A 94 2.12 4.47 12.10
C ALA A 94 3.23 4.78 11.08
N ALA A 95 4.35 4.06 11.13
CA ALA A 95 5.41 4.19 10.14
C ALA A 95 4.93 3.81 8.72
N VAL A 96 4.12 2.75 8.61
CA VAL A 96 3.50 2.32 7.35
C VAL A 96 2.50 3.36 6.82
N GLU A 97 1.74 4.03 7.69
CA GLU A 97 0.83 5.11 7.31
C GLU A 97 1.56 6.33 6.76
N ILE A 98 2.67 6.73 7.40
CA ILE A 98 3.53 7.82 6.89
C ILE A 98 4.11 7.45 5.52
N LEU A 99 4.59 6.21 5.33
CA LEU A 99 5.04 5.76 4.00
C LEU A 99 3.88 5.66 2.99
N GLY A 100 2.66 5.45 3.48
CA GLY A 100 1.42 5.37 2.70
C GLY A 100 1.04 6.67 1.98
N GLU A 101 1.58 7.81 2.43
CA GLU A 101 1.45 9.09 1.72
C GLU A 101 2.32 9.15 0.46
N LEU A 102 3.32 8.27 0.33
CA LEU A 102 4.23 8.26 -0.80
C LEU A 102 3.89 7.15 -1.80
N ILE A 103 3.58 5.95 -1.31
CA ILE A 103 3.33 4.74 -2.11
C ILE A 103 2.21 3.89 -1.49
N PRO A 104 1.57 2.96 -2.22
CA PRO A 104 0.63 2.02 -1.63
C PRO A 104 1.31 1.08 -0.63
N THR A 105 0.88 1.09 0.64
CA THR A 105 1.50 0.32 1.74
C THR A 105 0.54 -0.51 2.59
N GLU A 106 -0.73 -0.63 2.20
CA GLU A 106 -1.75 -1.36 2.99
C GLU A 106 -1.36 -2.82 3.28
N HIS A 107 -0.59 -3.47 2.39
CA HIS A 107 -0.07 -4.82 2.58
C HIS A 107 0.98 -4.92 3.70
N LEU A 108 1.63 -3.82 4.07
CA LEU A 108 2.62 -3.77 5.15
C LEU A 108 1.99 -3.57 6.53
N LYS A 109 0.67 -3.32 6.64
CA LYS A 109 0.03 -3.13 7.94
C LYS A 109 -0.11 -4.46 8.70
N THR A 110 0.28 -4.46 9.96
CA THR A 110 0.03 -5.57 10.89
C THR A 110 -1.39 -5.50 11.42
N ARG A 111 -2.15 -6.59 11.29
CA ARG A 111 -3.50 -6.73 11.85
C ARG A 111 -3.58 -8.01 12.67
N GLY A 112 -4.17 -7.90 13.86
CA GLY A 112 -4.43 -9.06 14.71
C GLY A 112 -5.52 -9.97 14.12
N LEU A 113 -5.52 -11.25 14.52
CA LEU A 113 -6.53 -12.23 14.12
C LEU A 113 -7.95 -11.77 14.45
N LEU A 114 -8.13 -11.15 15.62
CA LEU A 114 -9.41 -10.66 16.13
C LEU A 114 -9.67 -9.18 15.82
N ALA A 115 -8.97 -8.59 14.85
CA ALA A 115 -9.33 -7.26 14.39
C ALA A 115 -10.79 -7.30 13.88
N TRP A 116 -11.62 -6.35 14.31
CA TRP A 116 -13.05 -6.35 14.00
C TRP A 116 -13.33 -6.47 12.50
N ASP A 117 -12.52 -5.83 11.67
CA ASP A 117 -12.63 -5.90 10.21
C ASP A 117 -12.37 -7.33 9.67
N ASN A 118 -11.39 -8.04 10.23
CA ASN A 118 -11.11 -9.43 9.88
C ASN A 118 -12.21 -10.36 10.39
N TYR A 119 -12.75 -10.11 11.59
CA TYR A 119 -13.84 -10.88 12.15
C TYR A 119 -15.14 -10.68 11.36
N ALA A 120 -15.50 -9.45 11.01
CA ALA A 120 -16.70 -9.11 10.25
C ALA A 120 -16.64 -9.64 8.82
N MET A 121 -15.51 -9.42 8.12
CA MET A 121 -15.31 -9.95 6.77
C MET A 121 -15.27 -11.47 6.76
N GLY A 122 -14.61 -12.08 7.75
CA GLY A 122 -14.61 -13.52 7.95
C GLY A 122 -15.98 -14.10 8.19
N THR A 123 -16.75 -13.49 9.09
CA THR A 123 -18.13 -13.90 9.39
C THR A 123 -19.02 -13.81 8.15
N ALA A 124 -18.93 -12.74 7.37
CA ALA A 124 -19.70 -12.60 6.13
C ALA A 124 -19.36 -13.68 5.09
N VAL A 125 -18.06 -13.95 4.87
CA VAL A 125 -17.60 -15.01 3.95
C VAL A 125 -18.03 -16.39 4.45
N THR A 126 -17.84 -16.67 5.74
CA THR A 126 -18.26 -17.94 6.36
C THR A 126 -19.76 -18.16 6.22
N ILE A 127 -20.60 -17.16 6.49
CA ILE A 127 -22.05 -17.27 6.34
C ILE A 127 -22.41 -17.56 4.88
N GLY A 128 -21.81 -16.84 3.93
CA GLY A 128 -22.04 -17.07 2.50
C GLY A 128 -21.65 -18.48 2.04
N VAL A 129 -20.48 -18.97 2.46
CA VAL A 129 -20.01 -20.33 2.13
C VAL A 129 -20.91 -21.38 2.78
N MET A 130 -21.31 -21.21 4.04
CA MET A 130 -22.17 -22.17 4.73
C MET A 130 -23.58 -22.22 4.13
N TYR A 131 -24.13 -21.08 3.72
CA TYR A 131 -25.41 -21.02 3.03
C TYR A 131 -25.34 -21.71 1.66
N GLY A 132 -24.29 -21.42 0.88
CA GLY A 132 -24.06 -22.08 -0.42
C GLY A 132 -23.83 -23.58 -0.29
N PHE A 133 -23.10 -24.03 0.74
CA PHE A 133 -22.86 -25.44 1.01
C PHE A 133 -24.12 -26.16 1.47
N SER A 134 -24.96 -25.51 2.29
CA SER A 134 -26.26 -26.05 2.71
C SER A 134 -27.18 -26.27 1.51
N TYR A 135 -27.25 -25.29 0.61
CA TYR A 135 -28.00 -25.40 -0.65
C TYR A 135 -27.47 -26.54 -1.55
N LEU A 136 -26.16 -26.72 -1.66
CA LEU A 136 -25.57 -27.82 -2.44
C LEU A 136 -25.84 -29.20 -1.83
N MET A 137 -25.84 -29.30 -0.49
CA MET A 137 -26.07 -30.56 0.22
C MET A 137 -27.53 -31.03 0.16
N GLU A 138 -28.50 -30.13 -0.07
CA GLU A 138 -29.91 -30.49 -0.32
C GLU A 138 -30.08 -31.41 -1.53
N PHE A 139 -29.13 -31.40 -2.47
CA PHE A 139 -29.14 -32.26 -3.67
C PHE A 139 -28.45 -33.62 -3.46
N THR A 140 -28.08 -33.96 -2.22
CA THR A 140 -27.40 -35.23 -1.89
C THR A 140 -28.11 -35.96 -0.75
N ASP A 141 -28.27 -37.29 -0.86
CA ASP A 141 -28.92 -38.12 0.18
C ASP A 141 -28.17 -38.07 1.54
N ALA A 142 -26.89 -37.68 1.55
CA ALA A 142 -26.10 -37.49 2.77
C ALA A 142 -26.38 -36.15 3.50
N GLY A 143 -27.01 -35.17 2.84
CA GLY A 143 -27.24 -33.81 3.36
C GLY A 143 -28.38 -33.69 4.38
N GLN A 144 -29.34 -34.62 4.37
CA GLN A 144 -30.50 -34.58 5.28
C GLN A 144 -30.14 -34.84 6.75
N ASN A 145 -29.03 -35.52 7.04
CA ASN A 145 -28.57 -35.80 8.41
C ASN A 145 -27.55 -34.78 8.97
N LEU A 146 -26.93 -33.96 8.11
CA LEU A 146 -25.94 -32.95 8.51
C LEU A 146 -26.55 -31.57 8.77
N THR A 147 -27.65 -31.25 8.09
CA THR A 147 -28.37 -29.96 8.20
C THR A 147 -29.13 -29.79 9.52
N SER A 148 -29.49 -30.88 10.21
CA SER A 148 -30.27 -30.84 11.46
C SER A 148 -29.47 -30.49 12.71
N ASN A 149 -28.14 -30.58 12.69
CA ASN A 149 -27.32 -30.53 13.91
C ASN A 149 -26.65 -29.17 14.18
N ASN A 150 -26.82 -28.14 13.36
CA ASN A 150 -26.17 -26.82 13.49
C ASN A 150 -24.61 -26.83 13.60
N VAL A 151 -23.98 -28.01 13.61
CA VAL A 151 -22.52 -28.22 13.70
C VAL A 151 -21.75 -27.46 12.60
N PRO A 152 -22.21 -27.41 11.32
CA PRO A 152 -21.54 -26.61 10.29
C PRO A 152 -21.56 -25.10 10.60
N PHE A 153 -22.63 -24.60 11.21
CA PHE A 153 -22.78 -23.18 11.55
C PHE A 153 -21.87 -22.77 12.71
N PHE A 154 -21.81 -23.58 13.78
CA PHE A 154 -20.93 -23.33 14.92
C PHE A 154 -19.43 -23.47 14.56
N LEU A 155 -19.06 -24.48 13.77
CA LEU A 155 -17.70 -24.62 13.25
C LEU A 155 -17.33 -23.45 12.32
N GLY A 156 -18.27 -23.01 11.48
CA GLY A 156 -18.12 -21.81 10.67
C GLY A 156 -17.81 -20.57 11.51
N LEU A 157 -18.65 -20.28 12.52
CA LEU A 157 -18.44 -19.12 13.40
C LEU A 157 -17.11 -19.17 14.16
N LEU A 158 -16.69 -20.35 14.62
CA LEU A 158 -15.40 -20.55 15.28
C LEU A 158 -14.21 -20.32 14.33
N LEU A 159 -14.34 -20.69 13.06
CA LEU A 159 -13.30 -20.53 12.04
C LEU A 159 -13.35 -19.16 11.33
N SER A 160 -14.43 -18.38 11.51
CA SER A 160 -14.62 -17.07 10.88
C SER A 160 -13.46 -16.08 11.08
N PRO A 161 -12.78 -15.98 12.26
CA PRO A 161 -11.63 -15.09 12.39
C PRO A 161 -10.47 -15.51 11.49
N TRP A 162 -10.26 -16.82 11.32
CA TRP A 162 -9.23 -17.37 10.44
C TRP A 162 -9.57 -17.19 8.96
N THR A 163 -10.83 -17.39 8.57
CA THR A 163 -11.27 -17.21 7.18
C THR A 163 -11.16 -15.75 6.78
N GLY A 164 -11.62 -14.83 7.61
CA GLY A 164 -11.50 -13.39 7.34
C GLY A 164 -10.08 -12.89 7.36
N TYR A 165 -9.23 -13.48 8.21
CA TYR A 165 -7.81 -13.20 8.21
C TYR A 165 -7.12 -13.67 6.89
N LEU A 166 -7.44 -14.87 6.38
CA LEU A 166 -6.90 -15.37 5.11
C LEU A 166 -7.38 -14.54 3.91
N VAL A 167 -8.68 -14.24 3.84
CA VAL A 167 -9.24 -13.34 2.81
C VAL A 167 -8.61 -11.95 2.92
N GLY A 168 -8.37 -11.47 4.15
CA GLY A 168 -7.67 -10.23 4.40
C GLY A 168 -6.19 -10.25 4.00
N GLN A 169 -5.54 -11.41 3.88
CA GLN A 169 -4.18 -11.54 3.35
C GLN A 169 -4.17 -11.46 1.82
N GLU A 170 -5.10 -12.13 1.14
CA GLU A 170 -5.28 -12.04 -0.31
C GLU A 170 -5.61 -10.61 -0.75
N HIS A 171 -6.57 -9.99 -0.05
CA HIS A 171 -6.92 -8.58 -0.31
C HIS A 171 -5.71 -7.66 -0.09
N ARG A 172 -4.88 -7.91 0.94
CA ARG A 172 -3.63 -7.17 1.16
C ARG A 172 -2.64 -7.34 0.02
N ALA A 173 -2.48 -8.54 -0.52
CA ALA A 173 -1.59 -8.76 -1.67
C ALA A 173 -1.99 -7.88 -2.87
N VAL A 174 -3.29 -7.69 -3.11
CA VAL A 174 -3.81 -6.78 -4.13
C VAL A 174 -3.56 -5.32 -3.80
N HIS A 175 -3.71 -4.90 -2.53
CA HIS A 175 -3.43 -3.52 -2.10
C HIS A 175 -1.95 -3.13 -2.08
N GLY A 176 -1.04 -4.11 -2.17
CA GLY A 176 0.38 -3.85 -2.41
C GLY A 176 0.71 -3.50 -3.86
N ILE A 177 -0.31 -3.44 -4.73
CA ILE A 177 -0.19 -3.05 -6.14
C ILE A 177 -0.97 -1.76 -6.35
N ASN A 178 -0.34 -0.77 -6.97
CA ASN A 178 -1.08 0.34 -7.54
C ASN A 178 -1.85 -0.16 -8.77
N VAL A 179 -3.13 -0.47 -8.58
CA VAL A 179 -3.99 -1.07 -9.61
C VAL A 179 -4.07 -0.22 -10.88
N LYS A 180 -3.99 1.12 -10.74
CA LYS A 180 -4.04 2.04 -11.89
C LYS A 180 -2.85 1.84 -12.84
N TYR A 181 -1.68 1.62 -12.27
CA TYR A 181 -0.42 1.53 -13.02
C TYR A 181 0.16 0.10 -13.10
N GLY A 182 -0.48 -0.88 -12.48
CA GLY A 182 -0.01 -2.26 -12.44
C GLY A 182 1.34 -2.44 -11.74
N MET A 183 1.75 -1.48 -10.89
CA MET A 183 3.06 -1.46 -10.26
C MET A 183 2.98 -1.93 -8.81
N SER A 184 3.89 -2.83 -8.43
CA SER A 184 4.05 -3.20 -7.02
C SER A 184 4.55 -2.01 -6.19
N ALA A 185 4.25 -1.99 -4.89
CA ALA A 185 4.72 -0.95 -3.97
C ALA A 185 6.25 -0.77 -3.98
N ARG A 186 7.00 -1.86 -4.17
CA ARG A 186 8.45 -1.81 -4.36
C ARG A 186 8.83 -1.04 -5.63
N ALA A 187 8.19 -1.36 -6.76
CA ALA A 187 8.42 -0.67 -8.02
C ALA A 187 8.01 0.81 -7.94
N CYS A 188 6.95 1.14 -7.19
CA CYS A 188 6.60 2.52 -6.89
C CYS A 188 7.71 3.24 -6.09
N ALA A 189 8.29 2.57 -5.08
CA ALA A 189 9.41 3.12 -4.31
C ALA A 189 10.65 3.35 -5.18
N ASP A 190 10.98 2.40 -6.05
CA ASP A 190 12.11 2.50 -7.00
C ASP A 190 11.94 3.68 -7.97
N TYR A 191 10.71 3.84 -8.50
CA TYR A 191 10.37 4.96 -9.36
C TYR A 191 10.53 6.31 -8.62
N LEU A 192 10.02 6.41 -7.38
CA LEU A 192 10.17 7.62 -6.59
C LEU A 192 11.63 7.94 -6.31
N ASP A 193 12.45 6.98 -5.90
CA ASP A 193 13.88 7.20 -5.67
C ASP A 193 14.56 7.74 -6.94
N THR A 194 14.23 7.18 -8.10
CA THR A 194 14.76 7.64 -9.39
C THR A 194 14.30 9.07 -9.69
N LYS A 195 13.01 9.37 -9.53
CA LYS A 195 12.46 10.71 -9.79
C LYS A 195 13.00 11.78 -8.85
N LEU A 196 13.14 11.48 -7.58
CA LEU A 196 13.70 12.42 -6.60
C LEU A 196 15.17 12.75 -6.94
N VAL A 197 15.92 11.79 -7.46
CA VAL A 197 17.30 12.02 -7.94
C VAL A 197 17.32 12.81 -9.24
N GLU A 198 16.49 12.45 -10.22
CA GLU A 198 16.38 13.16 -11.52
C GLU A 198 16.03 14.64 -11.33
N LEU A 199 15.12 14.94 -10.40
CA LEU A 199 14.65 16.30 -10.10
C LEU A 199 15.59 17.07 -9.17
N GLY A 200 16.72 16.47 -8.77
CA GLY A 200 17.72 17.08 -7.90
C GLY A 200 17.26 17.24 -6.44
N PHE A 201 16.19 16.58 -6.03
CA PHE A 201 15.66 16.63 -4.66
C PHE A 201 16.44 15.71 -3.71
N ALA A 202 16.83 14.52 -4.15
CA ALA A 202 17.60 13.55 -3.37
C ALA A 202 19.00 13.30 -3.97
N LYS A 203 19.96 12.93 -3.11
CA LYS A 203 21.33 12.61 -3.55
C LYS A 203 21.38 11.20 -4.16
N LYS A 204 22.25 11.01 -5.16
CA LYS A 204 22.53 9.67 -5.71
C LYS A 204 23.09 8.75 -4.60
N PRO A 205 22.72 7.46 -4.57
CA PRO A 205 23.23 6.51 -3.57
C PRO A 205 24.76 6.41 -3.56
N GLU A 206 25.44 6.69 -4.67
CA GLU A 206 26.91 6.72 -4.77
C GLU A 206 27.55 7.93 -4.06
N GLN A 207 26.79 8.95 -3.67
CA GLN A 207 27.26 10.09 -2.86
C GLN A 207 27.09 9.88 -1.35
N LYS A 208 26.67 8.69 -0.90
CA LYS A 208 26.45 8.38 0.53
C LYS A 208 27.72 8.23 1.38
N VAL A 209 28.94 8.35 0.83
CA VAL A 209 30.18 8.22 1.62
C VAL A 209 31.16 9.37 1.36
N LYS A 210 31.26 10.27 2.34
CA LYS A 210 32.48 10.91 2.89
C LYS A 210 32.13 12.08 3.84
N ILE A 211 31.32 11.82 4.88
CA ILE A 211 31.26 12.71 6.05
C ILE A 211 31.23 11.85 7.32
N GLU A 212 32.14 10.89 7.43
CA GLU A 212 32.53 10.26 8.70
C GLU A 212 34.06 10.15 8.63
N ASP A 213 34.74 11.24 9.00
CA ASP A 213 36.15 11.31 9.38
C ASP A 213 36.55 12.78 9.62
N ARG A 214 35.82 13.46 10.51
CA ARG A 214 36.28 14.67 11.21
C ARG A 214 35.49 14.80 12.51
N TYR A 215 35.95 14.15 13.57
CA TYR A 215 36.09 14.69 14.93
C TYR A 215 36.91 13.71 15.77
#